data_AF-A0A958UXL2-F1
#
_entry.id   AF-A0A958UXL2-F1
#
_cell.length_a   1.000
_cell.length_b   1.000
_cell.length_c   1.000
_cell.angle_alpha   90.00
_cell.angle_beta   90.00
_cell.angle_gamma   90.00
#
_symmetry.space_group_name_H-M   'P 1'
#
loop_
_entity.id
_entity.type
_entity.pdbx_description
1 polymer ?
#
loop_
_entity_poly.entity_id
_entity_poly.type
_entity_poly.pdbx_seq_one_letter_code
_entity_poly.pdbx_strand_id
1 'polypeptide(L)' 'FIDSFRHFNKEPNNYTWWSYRANARANNKGWRLDYAMAAQPLQDRLKRAVILSEAQHSDHCPILLEIE' A
#
# COMPACT_ATOMS: atom_id res chain seq x y z
N PHE A 1 1.51 -10.73 -13.18
CA PHE A 1 2.16 -9.93 -12.11
C PHE A 1 1.43 -10.16 -10.80
N ILE A 2 2.13 -10.04 -9.67
CA ILE A 2 1.62 -10.21 -8.31
C ILE A 2 1.52 -8.83 -7.66
N ASP A 3 0.34 -8.45 -7.19
CA ASP A 3 0.20 -7.32 -6.27
C ASP A 3 0.76 -7.74 -4.91
N SER A 4 1.97 -7.27 -4.59
CA SER A 4 2.70 -7.73 -3.41
C SER A 4 1.96 -7.44 -2.10
N PHE A 5 1.29 -6.29 -1.97
CA PHE A 5 0.50 -5.98 -0.78
C PHE A 5 -0.69 -6.94 -0.65
N ARG A 6 -1.41 -7.20 -1.74
CA ARG A 6 -2.54 -8.14 -1.71
C ARG A 6 -2.11 -9.60 -1.64
N HIS A 7 -0.86 -9.92 -1.89
CA HIS A 7 -0.33 -11.26 -1.63
C HIS A 7 -0.33 -11.55 -0.11
N PHE A 8 0.07 -10.58 0.71
CA PHE A 8 0.16 -10.74 2.17
C PHE A 8 -1.08 -10.28 2.96
N ASN A 9 -1.87 -9.35 2.42
CA ASN A 9 -2.99 -8.75 3.13
C ASN A 9 -4.27 -8.73 2.26
N LYS A 10 -5.33 -9.39 2.72
CA LYS A 10 -6.65 -9.43 2.05
C LYS A 10 -7.67 -8.46 2.64
N GLU A 11 -7.34 -7.79 3.74
CA GLU A 11 -8.26 -6.91 4.45
C GLU A 11 -8.62 -5.66 3.63
N PRO A 12 -9.83 -5.12 3.84
CA PRO A 12 -10.24 -3.86 3.23
C PRO A 12 -9.61 -2.64 3.92
N ASN A 13 -9.96 -1.44 3.47
CA ASN A 13 -9.64 -0.17 4.11
C ASN A 13 -8.14 0.15 4.23
N ASN A 14 -7.32 -0.44 3.36
CA ASN A 14 -5.91 -0.12 3.22
C ASN A 14 -5.72 0.80 2.01
N TYR A 15 -5.45 2.07 2.28
CA TYR A 15 -5.32 3.10 1.27
C TYR A 15 -3.92 3.71 1.29
N THR A 16 -3.50 4.25 0.17
CA THR A 16 -2.22 4.94 0.04
C THR A 16 -2.40 6.40 -0.28
N TRP A 17 -3.61 6.82 -0.69
CA TRP A 17 -3.97 8.18 -1.04
C TRP A 17 -5.25 8.63 -0.32
N TRP A 18 -5.27 9.89 0.10
CA TRP A 18 -6.45 10.56 0.62
C TRP A 18 -6.50 12.02 0.15
N SER A 19 -7.70 12.50 -0.21
CA SER A 19 -7.88 13.92 -0.53
C SER A 19 -7.51 14.80 0.67
N TYR A 20 -6.87 15.95 0.41
CA TYR A 20 -6.68 17.00 1.42
C TYR A 20 -7.99 17.61 1.92
N ARG A 21 -9.12 17.38 1.23
CA ARG A 21 -10.43 17.93 1.59
C ARG A 21 -11.17 17.01 2.57
N ALA A 22 -12.12 17.59 3.30
CA ALA A 22 -13.08 16.86 4.14
C ALA A 22 -12.45 15.88 5.15
N ASN A 23 -11.23 16.17 5.61
CA ASN A 23 -10.50 15.37 6.57
C ASN A 23 -10.44 13.88 6.17
N ALA A 24 -10.26 13.59 4.88
CA ALA A 24 -10.43 12.25 4.33
C ALA A 24 -9.47 11.24 4.94
N ARG A 25 -8.22 11.64 5.23
CA ARG A 25 -7.20 10.80 5.87
C ARG A 25 -7.60 10.36 7.27
N ALA A 26 -8.04 11.29 8.12
CA ALA A 26 -8.47 10.95 9.48
C ALA A 26 -9.74 10.08 9.51
N ASN A 27 -10.61 10.22 8.50
CA ASN A 27 -11.80 9.38 8.34
C ASN A 27 -11.54 8.08 7.56
N ASN A 28 -10.28 7.79 7.21
CA ASN A 28 -9.85 6.71 6.35
C ASN A 28 -10.69 6.54 5.06
N LYS A 29 -11.08 7.66 4.42
CA LYS A 29 -11.79 7.68 3.14
C LYS A 29 -10.79 7.86 2.01
N GLY A 30 -10.16 6.76 1.60
CA GLY A 30 -9.02 6.79 0.69
C GLY A 30 -9.15 5.83 -0.48
N TRP A 31 -8.14 5.88 -1.34
CA TRP A 31 -7.96 4.98 -2.47
C TRP A 31 -6.58 4.33 -2.35
N ARG A 32 -6.43 3.10 -2.85
CA ARG A 32 -5.11 2.46 -2.97
C ARG A 32 -4.64 2.63 -4.40
N LEU A 33 -3.76 3.60 -4.61
CA LEU A 33 -3.30 4.01 -5.94
C LEU A 33 -1.84 3.62 -6.20
N ASP A 34 -1.09 3.29 -5.15
CA ASP A 34 0.33 2.98 -5.21
C ASP A 34 0.54 1.47 -5.09
N TYR A 35 1.31 0.89 -6.01
CA TYR A 35 1.51 -0.54 -6.14
C TYR A 35 2.98 -0.90 -6.37
N ALA A 36 3.48 -1.88 -5.62
CA ALA A 36 4.72 -2.57 -5.93
C ALA A 36 4.36 -3.93 -6.55
N MET A 37 4.30 -3.98 -7.88
CA MET A 37 3.94 -5.19 -8.61
C MET A 37 5.19 -6.07 -8.81
N ALA A 38 5.12 -7.32 -8.40
CA ALA A 38 6.20 -8.30 -8.57
C ALA A 38 5.95 -9.19 -9.81
N ALA A 39 7.01 -9.63 -10.46
CA ALA A 39 6.94 -10.69 -11.46
C ALA A 39 6.63 -12.04 -10.77
N GLN A 40 5.92 -12.95 -11.45
CA GLN A 40 5.58 -14.26 -10.89
C GLN A 40 6.80 -15.07 -10.40
N PRO A 41 7.96 -15.08 -11.10
CA PRO A 41 9.14 -15.81 -10.61
C PRO A 41 9.75 -15.28 -9.31
N LEU A 42 9.35 -14.08 -8.86
CA LEU A 42 9.82 -13.51 -7.59
C LEU A 42 8.94 -13.90 -6.39
N GLN A 43 7.85 -14.67 -6.60
CA GLN A 43 6.88 -14.98 -5.56
C GLN A 43 7.53 -15.51 -4.28
N ASP A 44 8.42 -16.49 -4.41
CA ASP A 44 9.05 -17.15 -3.26
C ASP A 44 10.12 -16.29 -2.57
N ARG A 45 10.48 -15.15 -3.17
CA ARG A 45 11.42 -14.17 -2.59
C ARG A 45 10.70 -13.02 -1.89
N LEU A 46 9.38 -12.91 -1.99
CA LEU A 46 8.64 -11.84 -1.32
C LEU A 46 8.63 -12.12 0.19
N LYS A 47 9.15 -11.19 1.01
CA LYS A 47 9.18 -11.33 2.47
C LYS A 47 8.00 -10.64 3.16
N ARG A 48 7.73 -9.39 2.78
CA ARG A 48 6.57 -8.62 3.25
C ARG A 48 6.27 -7.44 2.34
N ALA A 49 5.02 -6.98 2.39
CA ALA A 49 4.60 -5.74 1.78
C ALA A 49 3.70 -4.96 2.75
N VAL A 50 3.96 -3.67 2.95
CA VAL A 50 3.25 -2.83 3.93
C VAL A 50 2.97 -1.44 3.38
N ILE A 51 1.92 -0.81 3.92
CA ILE A 51 1.60 0.60 3.70
C ILE A 51 2.02 1.37 4.95
N LEU A 52 2.79 2.44 4.77
CA LEU A 52 3.30 3.27 5.87
C LEU A 52 2.40 4.48 6.09
N SER A 53 1.14 4.24 6.48
CA SER A 53 0.08 5.25 6.61
C SER A 53 0.37 6.37 7.62
N GLU A 54 1.29 6.13 8.56
CA GLU A 54 1.68 7.13 9.56
C GLU A 54 2.61 8.23 8.99
N ALA A 55 3.23 8.00 7.82
CA ALA A 55 4.08 9.00 7.19
C ALA A 55 3.24 10.09 6.49
N GLN A 56 3.20 11.30 7.06
CA GLN A 56 2.36 12.42 6.61
C GLN A 56 3.17 13.52 5.91
N HIS A 57 3.67 13.24 4.71
CA HIS A 57 4.44 14.20 3.91
C HIS A 57 3.76 14.60 2.60
N SER A 58 2.67 13.92 2.23
CA SER A 58 1.92 14.07 0.98
C SER A 58 0.47 13.63 1.16
N ASP A 59 -0.37 13.82 0.14
CA ASP A 59 -1.71 13.21 0.02
C ASP A 59 -1.60 11.71 -0.21
N HIS A 60 -0.42 11.26 -0.65
CA HIS A 60 0.00 9.87 -0.61
C HIS A 60 0.80 9.52 0.66
N CYS A 61 0.86 8.23 1.00
CA CYS A 61 1.83 7.65 1.92
C CYS A 61 2.68 6.58 1.22
N PRO A 62 3.92 6.33 1.67
CA PRO A 62 4.79 5.34 1.06
C PRO A 62 4.28 3.91 1.20
N ILE A 63 4.63 3.08 0.23
CA ILE A 63 4.52 1.62 0.31
C ILE A 63 5.91 1.00 0.37
N LEU A 64 6.03 -0.15 1.00
CA LEU A 64 7.28 -0.90 1.10
C LEU A 64 7.05 -2.33 0.62
N LEU A 65 7.98 -2.82 -0.18
CA LEU A 65 8.13 -4.23 -0.54
C LEU A 65 9.52 -4.68 -0.13
N GLU A 66 9.60 -5.74 0.66
CA GLU A 66 10.85 -6.39 1.04
C GLU A 66 11.00 -7.73 0.29
N ILE A 67 12.17 -7.96 -0.29
CA ILE A 67 12.52 -9.12 -1.10
C ILE A 67 13.83 -9.72 -0.55
N GLU A 68 13.98 -11.05 -0.59
CA GLU A 68 15.26 -11.74 -0.34
C GLU A 68 16.28 -11.57 -1.46
#